data_AF-A0AA88QKB8-F1
#
_entry.id   AF-A0AA88QKB8-F1
#
_cell.length_a   1.000
_cell.length_b   1.000
_cell.length_c   1.000
_cell.angle_alpha   90.00
_cell.angle_beta   90.00
_cell.angle_gamma   90.00
#
_symmetry.space_group_name_H-M   'P 1'
#
loop_
_entity.id
_entity.type
_entity.pdbx_description
1 polymer ?
#
loop_
_entity_poly.entity_id
_entity_poly.type
_entity_poly.pdbx_seq_one_letter_code
_entity_poly.pdbx_strand_id
1 'polypeptide(L)' 'MHLCDLEKKEYINCLKTSRHKSEICRHLSKKYLECRMEKNLMAKQDMSELGFGRESRVEAMEDESKTGRIEK' A
#
# COMPACT_ATOMS: atom_id res chain seq x y z
N MET A 1 12.92 -10.92 10.34
CA MET A 1 11.72 -11.28 9.57
C MET A 1 11.03 -10.00 9.13
N HIS A 2 10.65 -9.91 7.86
CA HIS A 2 10.22 -8.69 7.16
C HIS A 2 8.85 -8.92 6.50
N LEU A 3 7.81 -9.11 7.33
CA LEU A 3 6.52 -9.68 6.91
C LEU A 3 5.65 -8.78 6.02
N CYS A 4 5.84 -7.45 6.08
CA CYS A 4 5.09 -6.46 5.30
C CYS A 4 6.03 -5.52 4.54
N ASP A 5 7.20 -6.02 4.15
CA ASP A 5 8.25 -5.21 3.53
C ASP A 5 7.90 -4.79 2.09
N LEU A 6 7.06 -5.57 1.39
CA LEU A 6 6.61 -5.25 0.04
C LEU A 6 5.75 -3.99 0.07
N GLU A 7 4.70 -3.99 0.88
CA GLU A 7 3.75 -2.89 1.04
C GLU A 7 4.45 -1.65 1.62
N LYS A 8 5.41 -1.85 2.54
CA LYS A 8 6.27 -0.77 3.03
C LYS A 8 7.09 -0.17 1.90
N LYS A 9 7.76 -0.98 1.08
CA LYS A 9 8.59 -0.51 -0.04
C LYS A 9 7.75 0.27 -1.03
N GLU A 10 6.58 -0.24 -1.40
CA GLU A 10 5.64 0.43 -2.30
C GLU A 10 5.21 1.79 -1.76
N TYR A 11 4.79 1.85 -0.49
CA TYR A 11 4.41 3.10 0.15
C TYR A 11 5.56 4.13 0.18
N ILE A 12 6.76 3.70 0.57
CA ILE A 12 7.94 4.56 0.61
C ILE A 12 8.36 5.00 -0.79
N ASN A 13 8.27 4.12 -1.79
CA ASN A 13 8.59 4.43 -3.17
C ASN A 13 7.63 5.47 -3.73
N CYS A 14 6.33 5.30 -3.50
CA CYS A 14 5.33 6.28 -3.88
C CYS A 14 5.57 7.63 -3.22
N LEU A 15 5.92 7.68 -1.93
CA LEU A 15 6.26 8.94 -1.27
C LEU A 15 7.45 9.64 -1.95
N LYS A 16 8.48 8.88 -2.33
CA LYS A 16 9.64 9.43 -3.03
C LYS A 16 9.28 10.00 -4.40
N THR A 17 8.48 9.29 -5.19
CA THR A 17 8.06 9.73 -6.54
C THR A 17 7.05 10.87 -6.47
N SER A 18 6.16 10.86 -5.48
CA SER A 18 5.06 11.81 -5.31
C SER A 18 5.46 13.06 -4.52
N ARG A 19 6.75 13.32 -4.30
CA ARG A 19 7.26 14.47 -3.52
C ARG A 19 6.66 14.55 -2.10
N HIS A 20 6.57 13.40 -1.44
CA HIS A 20 6.02 13.23 -0.08
C HIS A 20 4.53 13.58 0.06
N LYS A 21 3.77 13.57 -1.04
CA LYS A 21 2.31 13.73 -1.01
C LYS A 21 1.63 12.44 -0.57
N SER A 22 1.40 12.32 0.74
CA SER A 22 0.78 11.15 1.37
C SER A 22 -0.64 10.84 0.87
N GLU A 23 -1.36 11.86 0.42
CA GLU A 23 -2.70 11.74 -0.18
C GLU A 23 -2.72 10.89 -1.45
N ILE A 24 -1.69 10.96 -2.28
CA ILE A 24 -1.56 10.13 -3.50
C ILE A 24 -1.26 8.68 -3.11
N CYS A 25 -0.40 8.49 -2.10
CA CYS A 25 0.05 7.18 -1.62
C CYS A 25 -0.88 6.55 -0.57
N ARG A 26 -2.05 7.14 -0.34
CA ARG A 26 -3.00 6.75 0.71
C ARG A 26 -3.43 5.29 0.56
N HIS A 27 -3.66 4.84 -0.66
CA HIS A 27 -4.02 3.44 -0.97
C HIS A 27 -2.89 2.45 -0.60
N LEU A 28 -1.61 2.81 -0.78
CA LEU A 28 -0.47 1.97 -0.39
C LEU A 28 -0.29 1.96 1.13
N SER A 29 -0.47 3.10 1.78
CA SER A 29 -0.44 3.18 3.24
C SER A 29 -1.53 2.32 3.88
N LYS A 30 -2.71 2.24 3.24
CA LYS A 30 -3.80 1.36 3.65
C LYS A 30 -3.36 -0.11 3.63
N LYS A 31 -2.86 -0.59 2.48
CA LYS A 31 -2.35 -1.97 2.33
C LYS A 31 -1.27 -2.31 3.36
N TYR A 32 -0.33 -1.39 3.58
CA TYR A 32 0.73 -1.58 4.56
C TYR A 32 0.20 -1.73 5.99
N LEU A 33 -0.78 -0.91 6.38
CA LEU A 33 -1.40 -1.00 7.70
C LEU A 33 -2.24 -2.26 7.86
N GLU A 34 -2.98 -2.67 6.82
CA GLU A 34 -3.75 -3.92 6.81
C GLU A 34 -2.85 -5.13 7.04
N CYS A 35 -1.71 -5.23 6.33
CA CYS A 35 -0.74 -6.30 6.56
C CYS A 35 -0.25 -6.32 8.01
N ARG A 36 0.08 -5.15 8.58
CA ARG A 36 0.55 -5.08 9.97
C ARG A 36 -0.51 -5.52 10.97
N MET A 37 -1.78 -5.19 10.76
CA MET A 37 -2.86 -5.64 11.62
C MET A 37 -3.10 -7.14 11.51
N GLU A 38 -3.07 -7.69 10.28
CA GLU A 38 -3.26 -9.13 10.04
C GLU A 38 -2.15 -9.96 10.71
N LYS A 39 -0.90 -9.49 10.60
CA LYS A 39 0.25 -10.15 11.24
C LYS A 39 0.36 -9.85 12.73
N ASN A 40 -0.61 -9.19 13.33
CA ASN A 40 -0.61 -8.75 14.74
C ASN A 40 0.64 -7.93 15.11
N LEU A 41 1.20 -7.19 14.14
CA LEU A 41 2.31 -6.23 14.30
C LEU A 41 1.81 -4.82 14.66
N MET A 42 0.49 -4.65 14.79
CA MET A 42 -0.22 -3.47 15.26
C MET A 42 -1.50 -3.90 15.99
N ALA A 43 -1.97 -3.07 16.92
CA ALA A 43 -3.29 -3.25 17.51
C ALA A 43 -4.35 -3.14 16.40
N LYS A 44 -5.33 -4.05 16.43
CA LYS A 44 -6.45 -4.04 15.49
C LYS A 44 -7.32 -2.82 15.81
N GLN A 45 -7.46 -1.92 14.84
CA GLN A 45 -8.34 -0.75 14.90
C GLN A 45 -9.11 -0.63 13.61
N ASP A 46 -10.25 0.06 13.66
CA ASP A 46 -11.04 0.29 12.46
C ASP A 46 -10.27 1.21 11.49
N MET A 47 -10.26 0.84 10.21
CA MET A 47 -9.56 1.62 9.19
C MET A 47 -10.16 3.01 9.03
N SER A 48 -11.43 3.20 9.39
CA SER A 48 -12.09 4.50 9.38
C SER A 48 -11.53 5.45 10.43
N GLU A 49 -11.17 4.94 11.61
CA GLU A 49 -10.55 5.72 12.70
C GLU A 49 -9.14 6.19 12.33
N LEU A 50 -8.42 5.38 11.55
CA LEU A 50 -7.14 5.75 10.96
C LEU A 50 -7.26 6.72 9.78
N GLY A 51 -8.48 7.21 9.52
CA GLY A 51 -8.76 8.19 8.49
C GLY A 51 -8.95 7.58 7.12
N PHE A 52 -9.08 6.25 6.94
CA PHE A 52 -9.39 5.60 5.65
C PHE A 52 -10.90 5.45 5.39
N GLY A 53 -11.76 6.01 6.24
CA GLY A 53 -13.20 5.72 6.30
C GLY A 53 -14.10 6.43 5.27
N ARG A 54 -13.53 7.13 4.29
CA ARG A 54 -14.31 7.73 3.20
C ARG A 54 -13.59 7.46 1.88
N GLU A 55 -14.29 6.76 1.02
CA GLU A 55 -13.88 6.17 -0.24
C GLU A 55 -13.20 7.20 -1.16
N SER A 56 -11.88 7.15 -1.24
CA SER A 56 -11.19 7.62 -2.42
C SER A 56 -11.25 6.47 -3.44
N ARG A 57 -12.30 6.50 -4.27
CA ARG A 57 -12.44 5.74 -5.52
C ARG A 57 -11.37 6.18 -6.52
N VAL A 58 -10.13 5.92 -6.17
CA VAL A 58 -8.98 5.96 -7.05
C VAL A 58 -8.28 4.64 -6.80
N GLU A 59 -8.85 3.61 -7.43
CA GLU A 59 -8.21 2.33 -7.63
C GLU A 59 -6.93 2.59 -8.41
N ALA A 60 -5.84 2.83 -7.68
CA ALA A 60 -4.51 2.81 -8.26
C ALA A 60 -4.22 1.35 -8.60
N MET A 61 -4.58 1.04 -9.85
CA MET A 61 -3.75 0.32 -10.80
C MET A 61 -2.96 -0.81 -10.15
N GLU A 62 -3.52 -2.01 -10.27
CA GLU A 62 -2.75 -3.24 -10.30
C GLU A 62 -1.51 -3.01 -11.18
N ASP A 63 -0.32 -2.98 -10.59
CA ASP A 63 0.90 -3.33 -11.31
C ASP A 63 0.82 -4.84 -11.58
N GLU A 64 -0.05 -5.20 -12.52
CA GLU A 64 0.10 -6.41 -13.32
C GLU A 64 0.92 -6.01 -14.55
N SER A 65 2.21 -5.74 -14.37
CA SER A 65 3.17 -5.88 -15.48
C SER A 65 3.67 -7.32 -15.53
N LYS A 66 2.73 -8.24 -15.79
CA LYS A 66 3.06 -9.57 -16.30
C LYS A 66 3.11 -9.48 -17.83
N THR A 67 4.14 -8.86 -18.40
CA THR A 67 4.53 -9.17 -19.78
C THR A 67 5.65 -10.19 -19.74
N GLY A 68 5.30 -11.44 -20.03
CA GLY A 68 6.27 -12.47 -20.32
C GLY A 68 7.20 -12.00 -21.45
N ARG A 69 8.48 -12.29 -21.31
CA ARG A 69 9.39 -12.33 -22.45
C ARG A 69 9.51 -13.78 -22.87
N ILE A 70 8.71 -14.15 -23.88
CA ILE A 70 8.87 -15.38 -24.65
C ILE A 70 10.22 -15.30 -25.39
N GLU A 71 10.86 -16.47 -25.40
CA GLU A 71 11.98 -17.00 -26.18
C GLU A 71 12.42 -16.25 -27.45
N LYS A 72 13.75 -16.11 -27.60
CA LYS A 72 14.51 -16.33 -28.83
C LYS A 72 15.86 -16.93 -28.49
#